data_AF-A0A653DSR0-F1
#
_entry.id   AF-A0A653DSR0-F1
#
_cell.length_a   1.000
_cell.length_b   1.000
_cell.length_c   1.000
_cell.angle_alpha   90.00
_cell.angle_beta   90.00
_cell.angle_gamma   90.00
#
_symmetry.space_group_name_H-M   'P 1'
#
loop_
_entity.id
_entity.type
_entity.pdbx_description
1 polymer ?
#
loop_
_entity_poly.entity_id
_entity_poly.type
_entity_poly.pdbx_seq_one_letter_code
_entity_poly.pdbx_strand_id
1 'polypeptide(L)'
;MSDNNGTNSPDDKATTRGSRKRKRNEKDWKVNQRKLARQEGREYMTRKGVMVPRKTVGPACTCKRKCMDLLSDQDKVEIMSRLYTGKPKHEQDTFLQGLMEARSIKRHRKRIAESANCRSSSFDYFIM
;
A
#
# COMPACT_ATOMS: atom_id res chain seq x y z
N MET A 1 0.90 16.64 58.14
CA MET A 1 1.35 17.26 56.88
C MET A 1 1.39 16.18 55.80
N SER A 2 0.47 16.31 54.83
CA SER A 2 0.57 15.97 53.40
C SER A 2 0.90 14.55 52.94
N ASP A 3 0.35 14.02 51.84
CA ASP A 3 -0.92 14.13 51.11
C ASP A 3 -0.84 12.95 50.12
N ASN A 4 -1.68 11.91 50.28
CA ASN A 4 -1.77 10.81 49.33
C ASN A 4 -2.65 11.24 48.15
N ASN A 5 -2.03 11.67 47.05
CA ASN A 5 -2.75 12.04 45.82
C ASN A 5 -2.82 10.83 44.87
N GLY A 6 -3.87 10.03 45.03
CA GLY A 6 -4.28 9.00 44.07
C GLY A 6 -4.99 9.65 42.89
N THR A 7 -4.37 9.61 41.70
CA THR A 7 -4.98 10.05 40.45
C THR A 7 -6.00 9.02 39.97
N ASN A 8 -7.27 9.25 40.31
CA ASN A 8 -8.40 8.54 39.69
C ASN A 8 -8.60 9.08 38.26
N SER A 9 -8.37 8.20 37.27
CA SER A 9 -8.70 8.43 35.87
C SER A 9 -10.22 8.28 35.67
N PRO A 10 -10.93 9.24 35.06
CA PRO A 10 -12.38 9.14 34.91
C PRO A 10 -12.74 8.33 33.65
N ASP A 11 -13.00 7.03 33.83
CA ASP A 11 -13.72 6.22 32.84
C ASP A 11 -15.23 6.43 33.01
N ASP A 12 -15.72 7.57 32.52
CA ASP A 12 -17.12 7.95 32.56
C ASP A 12 -17.90 7.23 31.44
N LYS A 13 -18.25 5.95 31.66
CA LYS A 13 -19.23 5.24 30.82
C LYS A 13 -20.66 5.61 31.21
N ALA A 14 -21.06 6.83 30.84
CA ALA A 14 -22.46 7.25 30.87
C ALA A 14 -23.30 6.31 29.99
N THR A 15 -24.11 5.46 30.64
CA THR A 15 -24.95 4.45 29.98
C THR A 15 -26.22 5.12 29.46
N THR A 16 -26.12 5.81 28.31
CA THR A 16 -27.28 6.41 27.65
C THR A 16 -28.20 5.31 27.09
N ARG A 17 -29.50 5.38 27.41
CA ARG A 17 -30.54 4.47 26.88
C ARG A 17 -30.48 4.48 25.35
N GLY A 18 -30.02 3.37 24.77
CA GLY A 18 -29.70 3.28 23.35
C GLY A 18 -30.92 3.46 22.45
N SER A 19 -30.79 4.25 21.38
CA SER A 19 -31.74 4.29 20.28
C SER A 19 -31.90 2.89 19.66
N ARG A 20 -33.14 2.50 19.30
CA ARG A 20 -33.43 1.24 18.56
C ARG A 20 -32.79 1.19 17.17
N LYS A 21 -32.34 2.34 16.63
CA LYS A 21 -31.67 2.39 15.33
C LYS A 21 -30.26 1.79 15.45
N ARG A 22 -29.88 0.94 14.50
CA ARG A 22 -28.52 0.38 14.41
C ARG A 22 -27.50 1.52 14.34
N LYS A 23 -26.47 1.49 15.20
CA LYS A 23 -25.34 2.41 15.12
C LYS A 23 -24.52 2.10 13.87
N ARG A 24 -24.20 3.13 13.09
CA ARG A 24 -23.33 3.03 11.92
C ARG A 24 -21.87 3.00 12.41
N ASN A 25 -21.28 1.81 12.46
CA ASN A 25 -19.88 1.62 12.84
C ASN A 25 -19.04 1.34 11.59
N GLU A 26 -18.68 2.39 10.84
CA GLU A 26 -17.97 2.23 9.57
C GLU A 26 -16.58 1.59 9.74
N LYS A 27 -15.94 1.82 10.88
CA LYS A 27 -14.64 1.22 11.20
C LYS A 27 -14.74 -0.31 11.31
N ASP A 28 -15.84 -0.84 11.84
CA ASP A 28 -16.02 -2.28 12.04
C ASP A 28 -16.52 -3.00 10.78
N TRP A 29 -16.86 -2.25 9.73
CA TRP A 29 -17.29 -2.85 8.48
C TRP A 29 -16.15 -3.65 7.87
N LYS A 30 -16.39 -4.97 7.69
CA LYS A 30 -15.43 -5.90 7.06
C LYS A 30 -14.91 -5.41 5.70
N VAL A 31 -15.67 -4.58 4.98
CA VAL A 31 -15.23 -3.96 3.72
C VAL A 31 -14.16 -2.90 3.96
N ASN A 32 -14.37 -2.03 4.96
CA ASN A 32 -13.44 -0.96 5.32
C ASN A 32 -12.17 -1.52 5.96
N GLN A 33 -12.30 -2.49 6.86
CA GLN A 33 -11.15 -3.20 7.44
C GLN A 33 -10.27 -3.84 6.35
N ARG A 34 -10.86 -4.51 5.36
CA ARG A 34 -10.11 -5.07 4.21
C ARG A 34 -9.56 -4.01 3.28
N LYS A 35 -10.16 -2.82 3.20
CA LYS A 35 -9.64 -1.70 2.42
C LYS A 35 -8.39 -1.13 3.11
N LEU A 36 -8.48 -0.87 4.41
CA LEU A 36 -7.36 -0.40 5.24
C LEU A 36 -6.20 -1.40 5.23
N ALA A 37 -6.47 -2.68 5.49
CA ALA A 37 -5.44 -3.72 5.42
C ALA A 37 -4.73 -3.78 4.06
N ARG A 38 -5.46 -3.59 2.94
CA ARG A 38 -4.85 -3.51 1.60
C ARG A 38 -3.98 -2.28 1.41
N GLN A 39 -4.44 -1.12 1.89
CA GLN A 39 -3.68 0.14 1.84
C GLN A 39 -2.40 0.04 2.66
N GLU A 40 -2.48 -0.60 3.82
CA GLU A 40 -1.36 -0.75 4.76
C GLU A 40 -0.50 -1.98 4.48
N GLY A 41 -0.78 -2.71 3.40
CA GLY A 41 -0.05 -3.91 3.02
C GLY A 41 -0.11 -5.03 4.06
N ARG A 42 -1.08 -5.02 4.98
CA ARG A 42 -1.26 -6.07 5.99
C ARG A 42 -1.92 -7.31 5.41
N GLU A 43 -1.83 -8.40 6.14
CA GLU A 43 -2.62 -9.59 5.83
C GLU A 43 -4.12 -9.31 5.98
N TYR A 44 -4.95 -9.99 5.18
CA TYR A 44 -6.39 -9.89 5.29
C TYR A 44 -7.09 -11.10 4.69
N MET A 45 -8.31 -11.37 5.14
CA MET A 45 -9.16 -12.41 4.57
C MET A 45 -10.03 -11.84 3.44
N THR A 46 -10.09 -12.52 2.30
CA THR A 46 -10.97 -12.16 1.19
C THR A 46 -12.45 -12.46 1.50
N ARG A 47 -13.37 -12.00 0.64
CA ARG A 47 -14.80 -12.37 0.77
C ARG A 47 -15.03 -13.88 0.65
N LYS A 48 -14.13 -14.59 -0.03
CA LYS A 48 -14.17 -16.04 -0.26
C LYS A 48 -13.51 -16.84 0.88
N GLY A 49 -13.05 -16.18 1.95
CA GLY A 49 -12.37 -16.83 3.08
C GLY A 49 -10.88 -17.09 2.88
N VAL A 50 -10.32 -16.79 1.70
CA VAL A 50 -8.88 -16.98 1.44
C VAL A 50 -8.07 -15.92 2.19
N MET A 51 -7.04 -16.34 2.94
CA MET A 51 -6.07 -15.46 3.58
C MET A 51 -5.08 -14.91 2.54
N VAL A 52 -4.93 -13.59 2.50
CA VAL A 52 -3.91 -12.90 1.70
C VAL A 52 -2.80 -12.45 2.67
N PRO A 53 -1.54 -12.84 2.44
CA PRO A 53 -0.45 -12.50 3.33
C PRO A 53 -0.09 -11.02 3.29
N ARG A 54 0.63 -10.56 4.32
CA ARG A 54 1.25 -9.24 4.37
C ARG A 54 2.19 -9.02 3.18
N LYS A 55 2.22 -7.80 2.68
CA LYS A 55 3.15 -7.35 1.64
C LYS A 55 4.56 -7.26 2.22
N THR A 56 5.46 -8.03 1.65
CA THR A 56 6.89 -8.02 1.92
C THR A 56 7.65 -7.80 0.62
N VAL A 57 8.95 -7.57 0.72
CA VAL A 57 9.84 -7.57 -0.43
C VAL A 57 9.72 -8.94 -1.12
N GLY A 58 9.53 -8.92 -2.44
CA GLY A 58 9.41 -10.13 -3.25
C GLY A 58 10.74 -10.87 -3.42
N PRO A 59 10.72 -12.07 -4.01
CA PRO A 59 11.95 -12.77 -4.37
C PRO A 59 12.80 -11.95 -5.35
N ALA A 60 14.08 -12.29 -5.43
CA ALA A 60 14.99 -11.69 -6.40
C ALA A 60 14.43 -11.79 -7.84
N CYS A 61 14.44 -10.69 -8.60
CA CYS A 61 14.03 -10.74 -10.01
C CYS A 61 15.06 -11.55 -10.81
N THR A 62 14.60 -12.28 -11.84
CA THR A 62 15.47 -12.89 -12.86
C THR A 62 15.76 -11.92 -14.03
N CYS A 63 15.52 -10.63 -13.81
CA CYS A 63 15.56 -9.62 -14.84
C CYS A 63 17.00 -9.25 -15.21
N LYS A 64 17.28 -8.99 -16.51
CA LYS A 64 18.63 -8.65 -17.01
C LYS A 64 19.26 -7.43 -16.30
N ARG A 65 18.42 -6.56 -15.74
CA ARG A 65 18.84 -5.37 -14.99
C ARG A 65 19.27 -5.67 -13.56
N LYS A 66 19.10 -6.91 -13.06
CA LYS A 66 19.45 -7.33 -11.69
C LYS A 66 18.94 -6.37 -10.61
N CYS A 67 17.69 -5.91 -10.74
CA CYS A 67 17.14 -4.82 -9.94
C CYS A 67 17.24 -5.05 -8.43
N MET A 68 17.09 -6.31 -7.98
CA MET A 68 17.12 -6.64 -6.55
C MET A 68 18.55 -6.69 -5.97
N ASP A 69 19.57 -6.83 -6.82
CA ASP A 69 20.98 -6.80 -6.43
C ASP A 69 21.49 -5.36 -6.34
N LEU A 70 20.90 -4.45 -7.13
CA LEU A 70 21.21 -3.02 -7.12
C LEU A 70 20.63 -2.29 -5.90
N LEU A 71 19.57 -2.84 -5.31
CA LEU A 71 18.89 -2.27 -4.15
C LEU A 71 19.51 -2.80 -2.86
N SER A 72 19.92 -1.90 -1.97
CA SER A 72 20.28 -2.30 -0.61
C SER A 72 19.04 -2.78 0.15
N ASP A 73 19.23 -3.56 1.21
CA ASP A 73 18.11 -4.00 2.05
C ASP A 73 17.43 -2.81 2.75
N GLN A 74 18.18 -1.75 3.03
CA GLN A 74 17.64 -0.50 3.55
C GLN A 74 16.70 0.17 2.55
N ASP A 75 17.09 0.27 1.27
CA ASP A 75 16.26 0.87 0.22
C ASP A 75 14.96 0.08 0.05
N LYS A 76 15.04 -1.25 0.10
CA LYS A 76 13.86 -2.12 0.00
C LYS A 76 12.88 -1.87 1.15
N VAL A 77 13.38 -1.79 2.38
CA VAL A 77 12.56 -1.50 3.57
C VAL A 77 11.96 -0.11 3.48
N GLU A 78 12.74 0.88 3.06
CA GLU A 78 12.30 2.26 2.92
C GLU A 78 11.21 2.41 1.87
N ILE A 79 11.39 1.83 0.67
CA ILE A 79 10.39 1.83 -0.39
C ILE A 79 9.09 1.19 0.09
N MET A 80 9.17 0.04 0.76
CA MET A 80 8.00 -0.67 1.29
C MET A 80 7.28 0.15 2.37
N SER A 81 8.04 0.78 3.27
CA SER A 81 7.49 1.65 4.30
C SER A 81 6.79 2.86 3.68
N ARG A 82 7.42 3.54 2.72
CA ARG A 82 6.87 4.73 2.05
C ARG A 82 5.64 4.42 1.21
N LEU A 83 5.53 3.21 0.66
CA LEU A 83 4.38 2.76 -0.12
C LEU A 83 3.17 2.41 0.75
N TYR A 84 3.37 1.69 1.86
CA TYR A 84 2.25 1.11 2.60
C TYR A 84 1.88 1.88 3.87
N THR A 85 2.77 2.69 4.47
CA THR A 85 2.48 3.34 5.75
C THR A 85 1.42 4.43 5.62
N GLY A 86 0.18 4.13 6.02
CA GLY A 86 -0.88 5.11 6.25
C GLY A 86 -1.42 5.84 5.01
N LYS A 87 -0.96 5.48 3.81
CA LYS A 87 -1.30 6.21 2.58
C LYS A 87 -2.50 5.63 1.84
N PRO A 88 -3.42 6.49 1.35
CA PRO A 88 -4.46 6.06 0.43
C PRO A 88 -3.85 5.68 -0.93
N LYS A 89 -4.57 4.83 -1.69
CA LYS A 89 -4.08 4.22 -2.94
C LYS A 89 -3.55 5.24 -3.96
N HIS A 90 -4.21 6.39 -4.09
CA HIS A 90 -3.80 7.43 -5.04
C HIS A 90 -2.42 8.01 -4.69
N GLU A 91 -2.12 8.26 -3.42
CA GLU A 91 -0.78 8.71 -3.00
C GLU A 91 0.29 7.64 -3.24
N GLN A 92 -0.06 6.37 -3.07
CA GLN A 92 0.84 5.27 -3.42
C GLN A 92 1.16 5.28 -4.92
N ASP A 93 0.14 5.49 -5.75
CA ASP A 93 0.29 5.56 -7.20
C ASP A 93 1.09 6.79 -7.63
N THR A 94 0.84 7.95 -7.03
CA THR A 94 1.63 9.18 -7.27
C THR A 94 3.09 8.98 -6.88
N PHE A 95 3.37 8.34 -5.75
CA PHE A 95 4.73 8.01 -5.35
C PHE A 95 5.43 7.11 -6.39
N LEU A 96 4.77 6.04 -6.84
CA LEU A 96 5.32 5.16 -7.87
C LEU A 96 5.54 5.89 -9.20
N GLN A 97 4.62 6.75 -9.60
CA GLN A 97 4.74 7.57 -10.81
C GLN A 97 5.93 8.53 -10.72
N GLY A 98 6.19 9.12 -9.55
CA GLY A 98 7.36 9.98 -9.33
C GLY A 98 8.71 9.26 -9.44
N LEU A 99 8.72 7.92 -9.37
CA LEU A 99 9.91 7.08 -9.56
C LEU A 99 10.06 6.60 -11.01
N MET A 100 9.26 7.12 -11.94
CA MET A 100 9.25 6.68 -13.34
C MET A 100 9.27 7.87 -14.30
N GLU A 101 10.07 7.76 -15.36
CA GLU A 101 10.08 8.75 -16.45
C GLU A 101 9.71 8.07 -17.77
N ALA A 102 8.72 8.62 -18.47
CA ALA A 102 8.32 8.15 -19.79
C ALA A 102 9.30 8.68 -20.85
N ARG A 103 9.83 7.78 -21.67
CA ARG A 103 10.82 8.07 -22.71
C ARG A 103 10.30 7.57 -24.05
N SER A 104 10.47 8.36 -25.11
CA SER A 104 10.07 7.94 -26.46
C SER A 104 10.97 6.82 -26.99
N ILE A 105 10.39 5.88 -27.75
CA ILE A 105 11.16 4.79 -28.34
C ILE A 105 11.96 5.30 -29.54
N LYS A 106 13.29 5.30 -29.41
CA LYS A 106 14.20 5.78 -30.47
C LYS A 106 14.18 4.91 -31.73
N ARG A 107 13.92 3.61 -31.60
CA ARG A 107 13.94 2.64 -32.71
C ARG A 107 12.86 1.60 -32.56
N HIS A 108 12.04 1.44 -33.59
CA HIS A 108 11.09 0.34 -33.72
C HIS A 108 11.70 -0.76 -34.60
N ARG A 109 11.57 -2.02 -34.19
CA ARG A 109 11.86 -3.14 -35.09
C ARG A 109 10.78 -3.16 -36.18
N LYS A 110 11.18 -3.17 -37.46
CA LYS A 110 10.24 -3.36 -38.58
C LYS A 110 9.48 -4.66 -38.37
N ARG A 111 8.16 -4.59 -38.30
CA ARG A 111 7.28 -5.76 -38.18
C ARG A 111 6.74 -6.12 -39.57
N ILE A 112 6.52 -7.41 -39.79
CA ILE A 112 6.01 -7.96 -41.05
C ILE A 112 4.49 -7.70 -41.20
N ALA A 113 3.77 -7.46 -40.09
CA ALA A 113 2.32 -7.21 -40.10
C ALA A 113 1.97 -5.73 -39.83
N GLU A 114 1.07 -5.19 -40.65
CA GLU A 114 0.59 -3.80 -40.67
C GLU A 114 -0.05 -3.32 -39.34
N SER A 115 -0.65 -4.23 -38.56
CA SER A 115 -1.56 -3.90 -37.45
C SER A 115 -0.98 -4.12 -36.05
N ALA A 116 0.33 -4.34 -35.94
CA ALA A 116 0.90 -4.74 -34.66
C ALA A 116 1.15 -3.53 -33.76
N ASN A 117 0.21 -3.26 -32.83
CA ASN A 117 0.27 -2.25 -31.76
C ASN A 117 1.72 -2.03 -31.27
N CYS A 118 2.33 -0.93 -31.71
CA CYS A 118 3.69 -0.56 -31.37
C CYS A 118 3.65 0.30 -30.11
N ARG A 119 4.40 -0.09 -29.09
CA ARG A 119 4.55 0.75 -27.89
C ARG A 119 5.17 2.08 -28.31
N SER A 120 4.58 3.20 -27.91
CA SER A 120 5.10 4.55 -28.19
C SER A 120 6.15 5.00 -27.18
N SER A 121 6.09 4.45 -25.96
CA SER A 121 6.92 4.85 -24.83
C SER A 121 7.61 3.67 -24.16
N SER A 122 8.82 3.92 -23.67
CA SER A 122 9.55 3.12 -22.69
C SER A 122 9.54 3.88 -21.35
N PHE A 123 9.86 3.20 -20.25
CA PHE A 123 9.98 3.83 -18.94
C PHE A 123 11.36 3.59 -18.35
N ASP A 124 11.98 4.66 -17.88
CA ASP A 124 13.14 4.60 -17.00
C ASP A 124 12.64 4.65 -15.55
N TYR A 125 13.27 3.87 -14.67
CA TYR A 125 12.88 3.71 -13.28
C TYR A 125 14.01 4.22 -12.41
N PHE A 126 13.66 5.02 -11.40
CA PHE A 126 14.59 5.65 -10.49
C PHE A 126 14.38 5.10 -9.08
N ILE A 127 15.48 5.08 -8.33
CA ILE A 127 15.52 4.74 -6.91
C ILE A 127 16.00 6.01 -6.21
N MET A 128 15.45 6.30 -5.02
CA MET A 128 15.87 7.46 -4.22
C MET A 128 17.24 7.27 -3.61
#